data_AF-K2PT71-F1
#
_entry.id   AF-K2PT71-F1
#
_cell.length_a   1.000
_cell.length_b   1.000
_cell.length_c   1.000
_cell.angle_alpha   90.00
_cell.angle_beta   90.00
_cell.angle_gamma   90.00
#
_symmetry.space_group_name_H-M   'P 1'
#
loop_
_entity.id
_entity.type
_entity.pdbx_description
1 polymer ?
#
loop_
_entity_poly.entity_id
_entity_poly.type
_entity_poly.pdbx_seq_one_letter_code
_entity_poly.pdbx_strand_id
1 'polypeptide(L)' 'MEKIYIKNVGEVKMHSVAYYKSLFEKVWPIDELENILLPQLKEWSNMHKAAKELIEEK' A
#
# COMPACT_ATOMS: atom_id res chain seq x y z
N MET A 1 -2.02 -8.83 11.23
CA MET A 1 -1.57 -7.41 11.20
C MET A 1 -0.20 -7.33 11.82
N GLU A 2 0.69 -6.61 11.17
CA GLU A 2 2.06 -6.35 11.59
C GLU A 2 2.12 -5.07 12.42
N LYS A 3 3.02 -5.03 13.40
CA LYS A 3 3.38 -3.80 14.11
C LYS A 3 4.67 -3.28 13.51
N ILE A 4 4.65 -2.05 13.01
CA ILE A 4 5.83 -1.40 12.43
C ILE A 4 6.08 -0.12 13.22
N TYR A 5 7.33 0.10 13.63
CA TYR A 5 7.73 1.34 14.26
C TYR A 5 8.14 2.36 13.19
N ILE A 6 7.51 3.53 13.21
CA ILE A 6 7.83 4.63 12.29
C ILE A 6 8.33 5.80 13.11
N LYS A 7 9.54 6.27 12.77
CA LYS A 7 10.15 7.43 13.40
C LYS A 7 9.21 8.64 13.30
N ASN A 8 8.96 9.32 14.42
CA ASN A 8 8.04 10.46 14.57
C ASN A 8 6.52 10.15 14.47
N VAL A 9 6.11 8.88 14.35
CA VAL A 9 4.70 8.46 14.39
C VAL A 9 4.45 7.46 15.53
N GLY A 10 5.44 6.64 15.86
CA GLY A 10 5.35 5.60 16.89
C GLY A 10 5.00 4.23 16.31
N GLU A 11 4.42 3.36 17.14
CA GLU A 11 3.95 2.04 16.70
C GLU A 11 2.67 2.17 15.89
N VAL A 12 2.71 1.67 14.65
CA VAL A 12 1.54 1.60 13.78
C VAL A 12 1.23 0.14 13.48
N LYS A 13 -0.05 -0.22 13.59
CA LYS A 13 -0.56 -1.52 13.13
C LYS A 13 -1.00 -1.40 11.68
N MET A 14 -0.53 -2.27 10.82
CA MET A 14 -0.99 -2.35 9.43
C MET A 14 -1.01 -3.80 8.94
N HIS A 15 -1.74 -4.08 7.86
CA HIS A 15 -1.65 -5.38 7.20
C HIS A 15 -0.33 -5.54 6.41
N SER A 16 -0.03 -6.77 6.02
CA SER A 16 1.14 -7.08 5.18
C SER A 16 0.97 -6.52 3.77
N VAL A 17 2.08 -6.35 3.04
CA VAL A 17 2.06 -5.93 1.62
C VAL A 17 1.20 -6.90 0.79
N ALA A 18 1.38 -8.21 0.98
CA ALA A 18 0.61 -9.23 0.26
C ALA A 18 -0.91 -9.13 0.48
N TYR A 19 -1.35 -8.77 1.70
CA TYR A 19 -2.76 -8.55 1.96
C TYR A 19 -3.30 -7.37 1.13
N TYR A 20 -2.59 -6.25 1.10
CA TYR A 20 -3.00 -5.08 0.34
C TYR A 20 -2.94 -5.31 -1.17
N LYS A 21 -1.96 -6.06 -1.67
CA LYS A 21 -1.93 -6.48 -3.09
C LYS A 21 -3.22 -7.23 -3.45
N SER A 22 -3.59 -8.23 -2.65
CA SER A 22 -4.82 -9.01 -2.88
C SER A 22 -6.10 -8.19 -2.79
N LEU A 23 -6.08 -7.07 -2.05
CA LEU A 23 -7.20 -6.14 -1.94
C LEU A 23 -7.28 -5.24 -3.17
N PHE A 24 -6.15 -4.66 -3.59
CA PHE A 24 -6.10 -3.76 -4.73
C PHE A 24 -6.47 -4.46 -6.03
N GLU A 25 -5.95 -5.68 -6.27
CA GLU A 25 -6.31 -6.48 -7.45
C GLU A 25 -7.81 -6.76 -7.57
N LYS A 26 -8.54 -6.81 -6.45
CA LYS A 26 -9.98 -7.09 -6.43
C LYS A 26 -10.85 -5.86 -6.61
N VAL A 27 -10.35 -4.69 -6.21
CA VAL A 27 -11.18 -3.49 -5.97
C VAL A 27 -10.80 -2.35 -6.91
N TRP A 28 -9.56 -2.29 -7.37
CA TRP A 28 -9.03 -1.14 -8.10
C TRP A 28 -8.54 -1.52 -9.51
N PRO A 29 -9.04 -0.84 -10.55
CA PRO A 29 -8.35 -0.74 -11.82
C PRO A 29 -6.93 -0.17 -11.64
N ILE A 30 -5.98 -0.55 -12.50
CA ILE A 30 -4.56 -0.14 -12.33
C ILE A 30 -4.35 1.35 -12.61
N ASP A 31 -5.04 1.89 -13.59
CA ASP A 31 -5.01 3.32 -13.90
C ASP A 31 -5.49 4.16 -12.70
N GLU A 32 -6.53 3.72 -12.01
CA GLU A 32 -6.98 4.37 -10.78
C GLU A 32 -6.02 4.12 -9.60
N LEU A 33 -5.43 2.93 -9.49
CA LEU A 33 -4.43 2.62 -8.48
C LEU A 33 -3.22 3.56 -8.58
N GLU A 34 -2.74 3.82 -9.79
CA GLU A 34 -1.60 4.70 -10.08
C GLU A 34 -1.95 6.18 -9.93
N ASN A 35 -3.05 6.62 -10.55
CA ASN A 35 -3.34 8.05 -10.67
C ASN A 35 -4.15 8.62 -9.49
N ILE A 36 -4.90 7.78 -8.77
CA ILE A 36 -5.78 8.23 -7.68
C ILE A 36 -5.28 7.73 -6.34
N LEU A 37 -5.08 6.42 -6.18
CA LEU A 37 -4.79 5.84 -4.86
C LEU A 37 -3.35 6.10 -4.43
N LEU A 38 -2.36 5.74 -5.25
CA LEU A 38 -0.94 5.82 -4.89
C LEU A 38 -0.48 7.19 -4.36
N PRO A 39 -0.88 8.35 -4.94
CA PRO A 39 -0.48 9.67 -4.46
C PRO A 39 -1.00 10.03 -3.07
N GLN A 40 -2.08 9.38 -2.62
CA GLN A 40 -2.68 9.61 -1.30
C GLN A 40 -2.01 8.78 -0.20
N LEU A 41 -1.29 7.72 -0.58
CA LEU A 41 -0.68 6.79 0.36
C LEU A 41 0.64 7.34 0.90
N LYS A 42 0.90 7.08 2.18
CA LYS A 42 2.19 7.43 2.80
C LYS A 42 3.27 6.47 2.32
N GLU A 43 4.39 6.99 1.83
CA GLU A 43 5.49 6.19 1.27
C GLU A 43 6.00 5.08 2.21
N TRP A 44 5.99 5.33 3.52
CA TRP A 44 6.41 4.37 4.53
C TRP A 44 5.40 3.24 4.77
N SER A 45 4.18 3.33 4.25
CA SER A 45 3.11 2.37 4.50
C SER A 45 3.21 1.14 3.61
N ASN A 46 2.77 -0.01 4.15
CA ASN A 46 2.67 -1.24 3.36
C ASN A 46 1.64 -1.13 2.22
N MET A 47 0.64 -0.23 2.33
CA MET A 47 -0.29 0.07 1.24
C MET A 47 0.43 0.72 0.05
N HIS A 48 1.28 1.72 0.32
CA HIS A 48 2.03 2.40 -0.75
C HIS A 48 2.94 1.41 -1.49
N LYS A 49 3.67 0.57 -0.73
CA LYS A 49 4.51 -0.50 -1.32
C LYS A 49 3.69 -1.46 -2.18
N ALA A 50 2.55 -1.95 -1.68
CA ALA A 50 1.70 -2.86 -2.41
C ALA A 50 1.17 -2.25 -3.72
N ALA A 51 0.70 -1.00 -3.69
CA ALA A 51 0.22 -0.30 -4.87
C ALA A 51 1.34 -0.11 -5.90
N LYS A 52 2.52 0.34 -5.45
CA LYS A 52 3.69 0.56 -6.30
C LYS A 52 4.17 -0.73 -6.97
N GLU A 53 4.32 -1.81 -6.19
CA GLU A 53 4.74 -3.11 -6.71
C GLU A 53 3.74 -3.65 -7.76
N LEU A 54 2.43 -3.48 -7.54
CA LEU A 54 1.43 -3.92 -8.53
C LEU A 54 1.44 -3.12 -9.84
N ILE A 55 1.77 -1.84 -9.77
CA ILE A 55 1.91 -0.98 -10.95
C ILE A 55 3.18 -1.38 -11.73
N GLU A 56 4.28 -1.64 -11.03
CA GLU A 56 5.57 -2.03 -11.64
C GLU A 56 5.57 -3.46 -12.21
N GLU A 57 4.72 -4.36 -11.70
CA GLU A 57 4.58 -5.74 -12.19
C GLU A 57 3.80 -5.86 -13.53
N LYS A 58 3.21 -4.77 -14.03
CA LYS A 58 2.39 -4.72 -15.26
C LYS A 58 3.06 -3.97 -16.40
#